data_AF-A0A7G5BUS6-F1
#
_entry.id   AF-A0A7G5BUS6-F1
#
_cell.length_a   1.000
_cell.length_b   1.000
_cell.length_c   1.000
_cell.angle_alpha   90.00
_cell.angle_beta   90.00
_cell.angle_gamma   90.00
#
_symmetry.space_group_name_H-M   'P 1'
#
loop_
_entity.id
_entity.type
_entity.pdbx_description
1 polymer ?
#
loop_
_entity_poly.entity_id
_entity_poly.type
_entity_poly.pdbx_seq_one_letter_code
_entity_poly.pdbx_strand_id
1 'polypeptide(L)'
;MDIWGDPWSLIILRDVLIHNKRYYREFLASSERISTNILSARLQSLVEAGLLVKIEGESNRAQTMYRPSQKALDLFPVVFEIMHWGLKYNPNTDMSIPIMQELTTDEKGLEQRLLRNFFDIDP
;
A
#
# COMPACT_ATOMS: atom_id res chain seq x y z
N MET A 1 11.72 14.46 4.58
CA MET A 1 10.58 14.28 5.50
C MET A 1 9.23 14.43 4.78
N ASP A 2 9.20 15.01 3.57
CA ASP A 2 7.95 15.49 2.95
C ASP A 2 6.95 14.40 2.52
N ILE A 3 7.40 13.18 2.17
CA ILE A 3 6.50 12.09 1.76
C ILE A 3 5.63 11.58 2.92
N TRP A 4 6.17 11.61 4.14
CA TRP A 4 5.50 11.09 5.35
C TRP A 4 4.62 12.14 6.04
N GLY A 5 4.77 13.42 5.68
CA GLY A 5 3.96 14.51 6.21
C GLY A 5 2.54 14.57 5.62
N ASP A 6 2.26 13.78 4.59
CA ASP A 6 0.96 13.69 3.95
C ASP A 6 0.27 12.35 4.26
N PRO A 7 -0.97 12.36 4.75
CA PRO A 7 -1.68 11.14 5.14
C PRO A 7 -2.04 10.24 3.95
N TRP A 8 -2.17 10.79 2.74
CA TRP A 8 -2.58 10.03 1.56
C TRP A 8 -1.47 9.15 1.02
N SER A 9 -0.22 9.60 1.08
CA SER A 9 0.96 8.77 0.76
C SER A 9 0.97 7.47 1.58
N LEU A 10 0.70 7.57 2.88
CA LEU A 10 0.63 6.42 3.78
C LEU A 10 -0.55 5.50 3.45
N ILE A 11 -1.73 6.06 3.17
CA ILE A 11 -2.93 5.29 2.79
C ILE A 11 -2.69 4.53 1.49
N ILE A 12 -2.11 5.18 0.47
CA ILE A 12 -1.81 4.56 -0.82
C ILE A 12 -0.77 3.46 -0.64
N LEU A 13 0.29 3.71 0.13
CA LEU A 13 1.33 2.71 0.37
C LEU A 13 0.77 1.49 1.13
N ARG A 14 -0.06 1.70 2.15
CA ARG A 14 -0.81 0.63 2.83
C ARG A 14 -1.64 -0.16 1.83
N ASP A 15 -2.38 0.52 0.97
CA ASP A 15 -3.22 -0.11 -0.05
C ASP A 15 -2.41 -0.97 -1.05
N VAL A 16 -1.20 -0.53 -1.42
CA VAL A 16 -0.29 -1.30 -2.27
C VAL A 16 0.25 -2.53 -1.55
N LEU A 17 0.74 -2.38 -0.31
CA LEU A 17 1.45 -3.42 0.42
C LEU A 17 0.51 -4.45 1.08
N ILE A 18 -0.59 -3.97 1.67
CA ILE A 18 -1.51 -4.77 2.48
C ILE A 18 -2.66 -5.31 1.63
N HIS A 19 -3.19 -4.49 0.72
CA HIS A 19 -4.36 -4.83 -0.10
C HIS A 19 -4.01 -5.19 -1.54
N ASN A 20 -2.72 -5.21 -1.88
CA ASN A 20 -2.20 -5.55 -3.20
C ASN A 20 -2.81 -4.72 -4.34
N LYS A 21 -3.21 -3.46 -4.06
CA LYS A 21 -3.74 -2.57 -5.10
C LYS A 21 -2.63 -2.17 -6.06
N ARG A 22 -2.99 -2.05 -7.33
CA ARG A 22 -2.09 -1.90 -8.47
C ARG A 22 -2.56 -0.84 -9.44
N TYR A 23 -3.87 -0.65 -9.59
CA TYR A 23 -4.45 0.21 -10.61
C TYR A 23 -5.10 1.43 -10.01
N TYR A 24 -5.05 2.55 -10.74
CA TYR A 24 -5.64 3.83 -10.34
C TYR A 24 -7.08 3.71 -9.81
N ARG A 25 -7.92 2.93 -10.50
CA ARG A 25 -9.32 2.68 -10.13
C ARG A 25 -9.51 1.98 -8.80
N GLU A 26 -8.55 1.16 -8.37
CA GLU A 26 -8.64 0.42 -7.10
C GLU A 26 -8.41 1.35 -5.91
N PHE A 27 -7.52 2.35 -6.07
CA PHE A 27 -7.31 3.39 -5.08
C PHE A 27 -8.49 4.36 -4.99
N LEU A 28 -9.16 4.66 -6.12
CA LEU A 28 -10.40 5.45 -6.10
C LEU A 28 -11.56 4.73 -5.39
N ALA A 29 -11.57 3.40 -5.44
CA ALA A 29 -12.59 2.58 -4.78
C ALA A 29 -12.33 2.40 -3.28
N SER A 30 -11.25 2.96 -2.73
CA SER A 30 -10.96 2.93 -1.29
C SER A 30 -12.01 3.68 -0.48
N SER A 31 -12.24 3.24 0.76
CA SER A 31 -13.24 3.82 1.66
C SER A 31 -12.96 5.27 2.02
N GLU A 32 -11.70 5.70 1.96
CA GLU A 32 -11.26 7.06 2.30
C GLU A 32 -11.60 8.10 1.24
N ARG A 33 -12.11 7.69 0.05
CA ARG A 33 -12.61 8.58 -1.01
C ARG A 33 -11.63 9.71 -1.38
N ILE A 34 -10.38 9.35 -1.64
CA ILE A 34 -9.36 10.28 -2.12
C ILE A 34 -9.80 10.94 -3.44
N SER A 35 -9.63 12.26 -3.56
CA SER A 35 -9.97 12.95 -4.81
C SER A 35 -8.97 12.62 -5.91
N THR A 36 -9.40 12.68 -7.16
CA THR A 36 -8.58 12.31 -8.33
C THR A 36 -7.28 13.11 -8.43
N ASN A 37 -7.35 14.42 -8.18
CA ASN A 37 -6.19 15.31 -8.24
C ASN A 37 -5.16 14.96 -7.15
N ILE A 38 -5.63 14.68 -5.93
CA ILE A 38 -4.75 14.31 -4.82
C ILE A 38 -4.15 12.92 -5.06
N LEU A 39 -4.96 11.94 -5.48
CA LEU A 39 -4.46 10.61 -5.82
C LEU A 39 -3.38 10.65 -6.89
N SER A 40 -3.62 11.40 -7.98
CA SER A 40 -2.66 11.54 -9.07
C SER A 40 -1.34 12.17 -8.59
N ALA A 41 -1.41 13.25 -7.82
CA ALA A 41 -0.23 13.92 -7.26
C ALA A 41 0.57 13.00 -6.32
N ARG A 42 -0.11 12.18 -5.52
CA ARG A 42 0.53 11.29 -4.54
C ARG A 42 1.12 10.05 -5.17
N LEU A 43 0.45 9.44 -6.13
CA LEU A 43 1.05 8.37 -6.93
C LEU A 43 2.32 8.85 -7.63
N GLN A 44 2.29 10.06 -8.22
CA GLN A 44 3.47 10.67 -8.82
C GLN A 44 4.59 10.88 -7.78
N SER A 45 4.27 11.45 -6.61
CA SER A 45 5.25 11.67 -5.54
C SER A 45 5.89 10.37 -5.05
N LEU A 46 5.10 9.30 -4.92
CA LEU A 46 5.60 7.98 -4.51
C LEU A 46 6.48 7.32 -5.59
N VAL A 47 6.20 7.57 -6.87
CA VAL A 47 7.06 7.14 -7.98
C VAL A 47 8.38 7.91 -7.97
N GLU A 48 8.34 9.24 -7.83
CA GLU A 48 9.54 10.09 -7.73
C GLU A 48 10.40 9.74 -6.52
N ALA A 49 9.77 9.31 -5.42
CA ALA A 49 10.44 8.81 -4.23
C ALA A 49 11.14 7.44 -4.42
N GLY A 50 10.90 6.76 -5.54
CA GLY A 50 11.35 5.39 -5.80
C GLY A 50 10.66 4.36 -4.91
N LEU A 51 9.47 4.67 -4.38
CA LEU A 51 8.65 3.72 -3.60
C LEU A 51 7.72 2.92 -4.52
N LEU A 52 7.23 3.55 -5.59
CA LEU A 52 6.44 2.88 -6.61
C LEU A 52 7.13 2.93 -7.98
N VAL A 53 6.88 1.93 -8.79
CA VAL A 53 7.24 1.87 -10.20
C VAL A 53 5.95 1.97 -11.01
N LYS A 54 5.86 3.01 -11.85
CA LYS A 54 4.75 3.17 -12.80
C LYS A 54 5.06 2.35 -14.05
N ILE A 55 4.18 1.41 -14.38
CA ILE A 55 4.23 0.61 -15.60
C ILE A 55 3.09 1.05 -16.49
N GLU A 56 3.44 1.58 -17.66
CA GLU A 56 2.47 1.95 -18.68
C GLU A 56 2.15 0.71 -19.53
N GLY A 57 0.87 0.55 -19.85
CA GLY A 57 0.44 -0.56 -20.68
C GLY A 57 0.89 -0.37 -22.13
N GLU A 58 1.33 -1.45 -22.79
CA GLU A 58 1.87 -1.43 -24.16
C GLU A 58 0.86 -1.00 -25.25
N SER A 59 -0.43 -0.88 -24.91
CA SER A 59 -1.49 -0.43 -25.82
C SER A 59 -2.36 0.65 -25.20
N ASN A 60 -3.06 1.41 -26.05
CA ASN A 60 -3.97 2.48 -25.63
C ASN A 60 -5.15 2.00 -24.73
N ARG A 61 -5.34 0.67 -24.58
CA ARG A 61 -6.32 0.04 -23.70
C ARG A 61 -5.72 -0.55 -22.42
N ALA A 62 -4.40 -0.70 -22.37
CA ALA A 62 -3.73 -1.30 -21.25
C ALA A 62 -3.60 -0.26 -20.12
N GLN A 63 -4.06 -0.63 -18.93
CA GLN A 63 -4.16 0.28 -17.80
C GLN A 63 -2.79 0.50 -17.18
N THR A 64 -2.49 1.75 -16.80
CA THR A 64 -1.33 2.07 -15.97
C THR A 64 -1.40 1.31 -14.66
N MET A 65 -0.32 0.61 -14.34
CA MET A 65 -0.13 -0.15 -13.12
C MET A 65 0.95 0.51 -12.26
N TYR A 66 0.78 0.45 -10.95
CA TYR A 66 1.75 0.87 -9.94
C TYR A 66 2.18 -0.36 -9.15
N ARG A 67 3.47 -0.68 -9.18
CA ARG A 67 4.06 -1.76 -8.38
C ARG A 67 4.92 -1.15 -7.29
N PRO A 68 5.03 -1.75 -6.10
CA PRO A 68 6.05 -1.29 -5.15
C PRO A 68 7.45 -1.57 -5.71
N SER A 69 8.43 -0.82 -5.22
CA SER A 69 9.84 -1.18 -5.34
C SER A 69 10.30 -1.99 -4.13
N GLN A 70 11.50 -2.56 -4.16
CA GLN A 70 12.10 -3.17 -2.97
C GLN A 70 12.14 -2.19 -1.79
N LYS A 71 12.46 -0.91 -2.04
CA LYS A 71 12.43 0.16 -1.03
C LYS A 71 11.07 0.32 -0.37
N ALA A 72 9.97 0.08 -1.09
CA ALA A 72 8.63 0.08 -0.51
C ALA A 72 8.32 -1.21 0.26
N LEU A 73 8.79 -2.37 -0.20
CA LEU A 73 8.64 -3.62 0.53
C LEU A 73 9.36 -3.58 1.89
N ASP A 74 10.54 -2.96 1.95
CA ASP A 74 11.31 -2.79 3.20
C ASP A 74 10.56 -1.96 4.28
N LEU A 75 9.44 -1.33 3.93
CA LEU A 75 8.59 -0.56 4.83
C LEU A 75 7.47 -1.38 5.48
N PHE A 76 7.33 -2.68 5.18
CA PHE A 76 6.36 -3.55 5.85
C PHE A 76 6.38 -3.43 7.38
N PRO A 77 7.54 -3.50 8.06
CA PRO A 77 7.60 -3.37 9.52
C PRO A 77 7.02 -2.04 10.02
N VAL A 78 7.29 -0.94 9.32
CA VAL A 78 6.77 0.39 9.70
C VAL A 78 5.24 0.44 9.55
N VAL A 79 4.71 -0.13 8.46
CA VAL A 79 3.26 -0.20 8.23
C VAL A 79 2.59 -1.07 9.30
N PHE A 80 3.19 -2.19 9.67
CA PHE A 80 2.69 -3.06 10.72
C PHE A 80 2.67 -2.39 12.09
N GLU A 81 3.71 -1.64 12.45
CA GLU A 81 3.72 -0.87 13.70
C GLU A 81 2.59 0.18 13.76
N ILE A 82 2.32 0.86 12.64
CA ILE A 82 1.18 1.79 12.54
C ILE A 82 -0.14 1.04 12.70
N MET A 83 -0.27 -0.15 12.12
CA MET A 83 -1.47 -0.98 12.25
C MET A 83 -1.66 -1.48 13.70
N HIS A 84 -0.59 -1.92 14.37
CA HIS A 84 -0.61 -2.30 15.80
C HIS A 84 -1.01 -1.14 16.69
N TRP A 85 -0.47 0.05 16.44
CA TRP A 85 -0.89 1.26 17.15
C TRP A 85 -2.39 1.51 16.95
N GLY A 86 -2.87 1.39 15.71
CA GLY A 86 -4.30 1.51 15.39
C GLY A 86 -5.14 0.49 16.14
N LEU A 87 -4.75 -0.80 16.13
CA LEU A 87 -5.43 -1.87 16.85
C LEU A 87 -5.50 -1.60 18.36
N LYS A 88 -4.42 -1.05 18.94
CA LYS A 88 -4.34 -0.76 20.37
C LYS A 88 -5.22 0.40 20.80
N TYR A 89 -5.33 1.45 19.97
CA TYR A 89 -5.97 2.72 20.36
C TYR A 89 -7.28 3.02 19.65
N ASN A 90 -7.64 2.27 18.60
CA ASN A 90 -8.93 2.37 17.93
C ASN A 90 -9.81 1.16 18.28
N PRO A 91 -10.72 1.31 19.27
CA PRO A 91 -11.57 0.20 19.73
C PRO A 91 -12.58 -0.26 18.67
N ASN A 92 -12.76 0.48 17.57
CA ASN A 92 -13.63 0.13 16.45
C ASN A 92 -12.91 -0.61 15.33
N THR A 93 -11.64 -1.00 15.52
CA THR A 93 -10.92 -1.79 14.52
C THR A 93 -11.61 -3.13 14.35
N ASP A 94 -12.03 -3.43 13.13
CA ASP A 94 -12.75 -4.66 12.82
C ASP A 94 -11.79 -5.86 12.82
N MET A 95 -11.77 -6.58 13.93
CA MET A 95 -11.00 -7.81 14.08
C MET A 95 -11.58 -8.99 13.29
N SER A 96 -12.72 -8.85 12.61
CA SER A 96 -13.17 -9.89 11.67
C SER A 96 -12.37 -9.90 10.37
N ILE A 97 -11.62 -8.83 10.09
CA ILE A 97 -10.74 -8.74 8.93
C ILE A 97 -9.54 -9.68 9.15
N PRO A 98 -9.32 -10.71 8.31
CA PRO A 98 -8.29 -11.73 8.55
C PRO A 98 -6.87 -11.17 8.71
N ILE A 99 -6.55 -10.09 7.98
CA ILE A 99 -5.23 -9.46 8.06
C ILE A 99 -4.95 -8.86 9.43
N MET A 100 -5.98 -8.35 10.12
CA MET A 100 -5.84 -7.77 11.45
C MET A 100 -5.63 -8.87 12.49
N GLN A 101 -6.31 -10.01 12.34
CA GLN A 101 -6.09 -11.18 13.20
C GLN A 101 -4.66 -11.71 13.04
N GLU A 102 -4.24 -11.96 11.81
CA GLU A 102 -2.92 -12.54 11.51
C GLU A 102 -1.79 -11.62 11.95
N LEU A 103 -1.95 -10.30 11.81
CA LEU A 103 -0.97 -9.33 12.32
C LEU A 103 -0.72 -9.50 13.83
N THR A 104 -1.75 -9.85 14.60
CA THR A 104 -1.62 -10.05 16.06
C THR A 104 -1.13 -11.44 16.45
N THR A 105 -1.33 -12.47 15.61
CA THR A 105 -1.06 -13.87 15.96
C THR A 105 0.20 -14.43 15.30
N ASP A 106 0.51 -14.00 14.08
CA ASP A 106 1.67 -14.44 13.30
C ASP A 106 2.10 -13.36 12.28
N GLU A 107 2.68 -12.26 12.79
CA GLU A 107 3.16 -11.15 11.97
C GLU A 107 4.19 -11.60 10.91
N LYS A 108 5.09 -12.52 11.26
CA LYS A 108 6.11 -13.02 10.33
C LYS A 108 5.50 -13.85 9.22
N GLY A 109 4.53 -14.71 9.53
CA GLY A 109 3.77 -15.46 8.54
C GLY A 109 2.97 -14.54 7.62
N LEU A 110 2.36 -13.49 8.18
CA LEU A 110 1.67 -12.46 7.42
C LEU A 110 2.62 -11.76 6.45
N GLU A 111 3.78 -11.29 6.92
CA GLU A 111 4.77 -10.60 6.08
C GLU A 111 5.19 -11.48 4.91
N GLN A 112 5.58 -12.73 5.19
CA GLN A 112 5.96 -13.69 4.15
C GLN A 112 4.82 -13.90 3.16
N ARG A 113 3.58 -14.06 3.64
CA ARG A 113 2.40 -14.24 2.79
C ARG A 113 2.16 -13.05 1.87
N LEU A 114 2.28 -11.82 2.39
CA LEU A 114 2.12 -10.60 1.61
C LEU A 114 3.25 -10.45 0.58
N LEU A 115 4.50 -10.71 0.97
CA LEU A 115 5.66 -10.68 0.07
C LEU A 115 5.50 -11.60 -1.15
N ARG A 116 4.76 -12.72 -1.03
CA ARG A 116 4.48 -13.60 -2.17
C ARG A 116 3.71 -12.93 -3.32
N ASN A 117 2.97 -11.86 -3.04
CA ASN A 117 2.26 -11.08 -4.06
C ASN A 117 3.21 -10.26 -4.95
N PHE A 118 4.51 -10.27 -4.62
CA PHE A 118 5.52 -9.38 -5.17
C PHE A 118 6.78 -10.14 -5.64
N PHE A 119 6.77 -11.47 -5.69
CA PHE A 119 7.92 -12.25 -6.17
C PHE A 119 8.26 -12.04 -7.65
N ASP A 120 7.36 -11.39 -8.40
CA ASP A 120 7.59 -10.94 -9.77
C ASP A 120 8.41 -9.65 -9.85
N ILE A 121 8.72 -9.02 -8.71
CA ILE A 121 9.57 -7.83 -8.63
C ILE A 121 11.03 -8.31 -8.66
N ASP A 122 11.60 -8.37 -9.86
CA ASP A 122 13.05 -8.54 -10.02
C ASP A 122 13.79 -7.30 -9.46
N PRO A 123 15.01 -7.47 -8.91
CA PRO A 123 15.82 -6.39 -8.35
C PRO A 123 16.17 -5.25 -9.32
#